data_AF-A0A844EJP3-F1
#
_entry.id   AF-A0A844EJP3-F1
#
_cell.length_a   1.000
_cell.length_b   1.000
_cell.length_c   1.000
_cell.angle_alpha   90.00
_cell.angle_beta   90.00
_cell.angle_gamma   90.00
#
_symmetry.space_group_name_H-M   'P 1'
#
loop_
_entity.id
_entity.type
_entity.pdbx_description
1 polymer ?
#
loop_
_entity_poly.entity_id
_entity_poly.type
_entity_poly.pdbx_seq_one_letter_code
_entity_poly.pdbx_strand_id
1 'polypeptide(L)'
;MINNQQNPTWWKNAVGYQIYPKSFYDSNSDGIGDLQGIIQKIPYIKSLGVNFVWLSPFFASPNVDNGYDVSNYEDVDPQYGTLDDTFKMIDDFHRNDIRVVFDLVINHTSD
;
A
#
# COMPACT_ATOMS: atom_id res chain seq x y z
N MET A 1 -17.71 16.81 -16.78
CA MET A 1 -16.65 16.14 -16.01
C MET A 1 -17.14 16.05 -14.57
N ILE A 2 -17.35 14.84 -14.04
CA ILE A 2 -17.89 14.66 -12.68
C ILE A 2 -16.72 14.80 -11.70
N ASN A 3 -16.86 15.74 -10.77
CA ASN A 3 -15.87 16.07 -9.75
C ASN A 3 -15.94 15.01 -8.63
N ASN A 4 -15.05 14.02 -8.66
CA ASN A 4 -15.06 12.84 -7.77
C ASN A 4 -14.63 13.12 -6.31
N GLN A 5 -14.47 14.39 -5.92
CA GLN A 5 -14.05 14.78 -4.57
C GLN A 5 -15.18 14.77 -3.52
N GLN A 6 -16.43 14.43 -3.85
CA GLN A 6 -17.56 14.65 -2.93
C GLN A 6 -18.55 13.47 -2.78
N ASN A 7 -18.07 12.23 -2.76
CA ASN A 7 -18.89 11.14 -2.21
C ASN A 7 -18.31 10.67 -0.87
N PRO A 8 -18.79 11.18 0.28
CA PRO A 8 -18.29 10.78 1.61
C PRO A 8 -18.53 9.29 1.92
N THR A 9 -19.34 8.62 1.11
CA THR A 9 -19.71 7.21 1.26
C THR A 9 -19.21 6.34 0.11
N TRP A 10 -18.17 6.77 -0.62
CA TRP A 10 -17.60 6.01 -1.75
C TRP A 10 -17.28 4.55 -1.39
N TRP A 11 -16.87 4.29 -0.14
CA TRP A 11 -16.47 2.99 0.38
C TRP A 11 -17.66 2.01 0.53
N LYS A 12 -18.90 2.49 0.66
CA LYS A 12 -20.07 1.64 0.92
C LYS A 12 -20.36 0.63 -0.18
N ASN A 13 -20.01 0.97 -1.42
CA ASN A 13 -20.22 0.12 -2.61
C ASN A 13 -18.89 -0.20 -3.32
N ALA A 14 -17.76 0.01 -2.65
CA ALA A 14 -16.44 -0.19 -3.22
C ALA A 14 -16.01 -1.66 -3.10
N VAL A 15 -15.31 -2.15 -4.13
CA VAL A 15 -14.57 -3.41 -4.07
C VAL A 15 -13.12 -3.10 -3.69
N GLY A 16 -12.66 -3.70 -2.60
CA GLY A 16 -11.29 -3.58 -2.11
C GLY A 16 -10.42 -4.77 -2.52
N TYR A 17 -9.14 -4.51 -2.76
CA TYR A 17 -8.12 -5.52 -2.96
C TYR A 17 -7.04 -5.38 -1.91
N GLN A 18 -6.92 -6.36 -1.01
CA GLN A 18 -5.89 -6.34 0.01
C GLN A 18 -4.57 -6.87 -0.56
N ILE A 19 -3.48 -6.14 -0.31
CA ILE A 19 -2.12 -6.48 -0.74
C ILE A 19 -1.28 -6.68 0.52
N TYR A 20 -0.66 -7.85 0.63
CA TYR A 20 0.42 -8.10 1.58
C TYR A 20 1.76 -7.85 0.87
N PRO A 21 2.45 -6.71 1.09
CA PRO A 21 3.55 -6.25 0.22
C PRO A 21 4.65 -7.29 0.03
N LYS A 22 5.10 -7.89 1.15
CA LYS A 22 6.17 -8.90 1.21
C LYS A 22 6.01 -10.09 0.29
N SER A 23 4.79 -10.44 -0.13
CA SER A 23 4.52 -11.63 -0.94
C SER A 23 3.80 -11.32 -2.25
N PHE A 24 3.66 -10.05 -2.64
CA PHE A 24 2.92 -9.70 -3.83
C PHE A 24 3.76 -9.78 -5.11
N TYR A 25 4.82 -8.97 -5.19
CA TYR A 25 5.74 -8.99 -6.33
C TYR A 25 7.09 -8.38 -5.96
N ASP A 26 8.16 -9.16 -6.12
CA ASP A 26 9.55 -8.74 -5.95
C ASP A 26 10.06 -8.09 -7.25
N SER A 27 10.53 -6.84 -7.16
CA SER A 27 11.00 -6.08 -8.32
C SER A 27 12.53 -6.01 -8.45
N ASN A 28 13.26 -6.38 -7.40
CA ASN A 28 14.70 -6.20 -7.29
C ASN A 28 15.48 -7.53 -7.16
N SER A 29 14.76 -8.67 -7.12
CA SER A 29 15.28 -10.04 -6.99
C SER A 29 15.93 -10.37 -5.65
N ASP A 30 15.53 -9.72 -4.55
CA ASP A 30 16.00 -10.02 -3.19
C ASP A 30 15.16 -11.11 -2.48
N GLY A 31 14.05 -11.54 -3.09
CA GLY A 31 13.13 -12.55 -2.56
C GLY A 31 11.96 -11.98 -1.75
N ILE A 32 11.84 -10.66 -1.61
CA ILE A 32 10.79 -9.96 -0.87
C ILE A 32 10.01 -9.05 -1.83
N GLY A 33 8.69 -9.08 -1.73
CA GLY A 33 7.85 -8.15 -2.48
C GLY A 33 7.97 -6.72 -1.96
N ASP A 34 7.99 -5.75 -2.88
CA ASP A 34 8.33 -4.35 -2.59
C ASP A 34 7.34 -3.35 -3.25
N LEU A 35 7.44 -2.07 -2.91
CA LEU A 35 6.52 -1.03 -3.41
C LEU A 35 6.65 -0.80 -4.91
N GLN A 36 7.86 -0.92 -5.48
CA GLN A 36 8.07 -0.82 -6.92
C GLN A 36 7.40 -1.99 -7.65
N GLY A 37 7.39 -3.16 -7.04
CA GLY A 37 6.68 -4.32 -7.54
C GLY A 37 5.17 -4.13 -7.55
N ILE A 38 4.61 -3.50 -6.50
CA ILE A 38 3.20 -3.08 -6.48
C ILE A 38 2.92 -2.11 -7.64
N ILE A 39 3.75 -1.09 -7.83
CA ILE A 39 3.63 -0.10 -8.92
C ILE A 39 3.60 -0.80 -10.29
N GLN A 40 4.50 -1.75 -10.53
CA GLN A 40 4.58 -2.50 -11.79
C GLN A 40 3.31 -3.34 -12.06
N LYS A 41 2.54 -3.70 -11.04
CA LYS A 41 1.31 -4.48 -11.16
C LYS A 41 0.03 -3.65 -11.13
N ILE A 42 0.10 -2.32 -11.06
CA ILE A 42 -1.08 -1.44 -11.17
C ILE A 42 -1.94 -1.77 -12.41
N PRO A 43 -1.40 -2.05 -13.61
CA PRO A 43 -2.21 -2.46 -14.76
C PRO A 43 -3.04 -3.73 -14.51
N TYR A 44 -2.47 -4.72 -13.81
CA TYR A 44 -3.17 -5.93 -13.41
C TYR A 44 -4.27 -5.61 -12.39
N ILE A 45 -3.95 -4.88 -11.33
CA ILE A 45 -4.92 -4.50 -10.28
C ILE A 45 -6.10 -3.74 -10.90
N LYS A 46 -5.83 -2.81 -11.82
CA LYS A 46 -6.85 -2.08 -12.56
C LYS A 46 -7.73 -2.99 -13.40
N SER A 47 -7.15 -4.01 -14.05
CA SER A 47 -7.91 -4.98 -14.86
C SER A 47 -8.92 -5.79 -14.05
N LEU A 48 -8.72 -5.93 -12.73
CA LEU A 48 -9.67 -6.58 -11.83
C LEU A 48 -10.91 -5.71 -11.53
N GLY A 49 -10.87 -4.41 -11.85
CA GLY A 49 -12.00 -3.49 -11.64
C GLY A 49 -12.20 -3.04 -10.19
N VAL A 50 -11.15 -3.09 -9.35
CA VAL A 50 -11.23 -2.68 -7.95
C VAL A 50 -11.24 -1.15 -7.80
N ASN A 51 -11.82 -0.67 -6.69
CA ASN A 51 -11.94 0.76 -6.41
C ASN A 51 -10.86 1.27 -5.44
N PHE A 52 -10.32 0.38 -4.60
CA PHE A 52 -9.23 0.71 -3.71
C PHE A 52 -8.33 -0.50 -3.44
N VAL A 53 -7.10 -0.21 -3.08
CA VAL A 53 -6.17 -1.19 -2.49
C VAL A 53 -6.02 -0.92 -1.00
N TRP A 54 -5.88 -1.98 -0.22
CA TRP A 54 -5.55 -1.93 1.20
C TRP A 54 -4.23 -2.65 1.42
N LEU A 55 -3.21 -1.92 1.86
CA LEU A 55 -1.91 -2.50 2.15
C LEU A 55 -1.81 -2.86 3.64
N SER A 56 -1.35 -4.08 3.91
CA SER A 56 -0.80 -4.45 5.22
C SER A 56 0.43 -3.58 5.55
N PRO A 57 0.88 -3.54 6.82
CA PRO A 57 1.95 -2.64 7.26
C PRO A 57 3.23 -2.77 6.42
N PHE A 58 3.80 -1.61 6.08
CA PHE A 58 5.09 -1.46 5.39
C PHE A 58 5.95 -0.35 6.01
N PHE A 59 5.54 0.17 7.17
CA PHE A 59 6.31 1.14 7.96
C PHE A 59 7.60 0.49 8.50
N ALA A 60 8.58 1.31 8.86
CA ALA A 60 9.80 0.83 9.48
C ALA A 60 9.50 -0.01 10.72
N SER A 61 10.06 -1.22 10.77
CA SER A 61 9.80 -2.22 11.80
C SER A 61 10.99 -3.17 11.97
N PRO A 62 11.25 -3.69 13.18
CA PRO A 62 12.16 -4.83 13.36
C PRO A 62 11.63 -6.14 12.76
N ASN A 63 10.37 -6.16 12.33
CA ASN A 63 9.68 -7.29 11.70
C ASN A 63 9.55 -8.52 12.62
N VAL A 64 9.44 -8.33 13.94
CA VAL A 64 9.15 -9.43 14.87
C VAL A 64 7.74 -10.00 14.61
N ASP A 65 6.81 -9.13 14.21
CA ASP A 65 5.44 -9.49 13.79
C ASP A 65 5.13 -8.98 12.38
N ASN A 66 6.08 -9.14 11.45
CA ASN A 66 5.94 -8.79 10.03
C ASN A 66 5.37 -7.37 9.77
N GLY A 67 5.86 -6.37 10.50
CA GLY A 67 5.51 -4.96 10.29
C GLY A 67 4.40 -4.44 11.19
N TYR A 68 3.72 -5.30 11.97
CA TYR A 68 2.76 -4.84 12.97
C TYR A 68 3.42 -4.26 14.22
N ASP A 69 4.71 -4.55 14.44
CA ASP A 69 5.58 -3.95 15.46
C ASP A 69 6.32 -2.70 14.90
N VAL A 70 5.61 -1.58 14.75
CA VAL A 70 6.13 -0.35 14.10
C VAL A 70 7.15 0.37 15.00
N SER A 71 8.34 0.69 14.46
CA SER A 71 9.38 1.48 15.15
C SER A 71 9.42 2.95 14.73
N ASN A 72 8.99 3.27 13.51
CA ASN A 72 8.84 4.65 13.04
C ASN A 72 7.65 4.77 12.06
N TYR A 73 6.61 5.52 12.47
CA TYR A 73 5.41 5.74 11.64
C TYR A 73 5.62 6.72 10.48
N GLU A 74 6.71 7.49 10.48
CA GLU A 74 7.02 8.47 9.43
C GLU A 74 7.96 7.91 8.36
N ASP A 75 8.39 6.65 8.49
CA ASP A 75 9.34 6.03 7.56
C ASP A 75 8.87 4.66 7.10
N VAL A 76 9.44 4.21 6.00
CA VAL A 76 9.13 2.94 5.32
C VAL A 76 10.21 1.92 5.68
N ASP A 77 9.82 0.65 5.81
CA ASP A 77 10.82 -0.40 5.98
C ASP A 77 11.71 -0.50 4.73
N PRO A 78 13.05 -0.43 4.86
CA PRO A 78 13.95 -0.45 3.71
C PRO A 78 13.80 -1.68 2.80
N GLN A 79 13.26 -2.80 3.31
CA GLN A 79 12.98 -3.98 2.48
C GLN A 79 11.86 -3.74 1.46
N TYR A 80 11.00 -2.74 1.68
CA TYR A 80 9.90 -2.41 0.78
C TYR A 80 10.20 -1.23 -0.14
N GLY A 81 11.19 -0.40 0.19
CA GLY A 81 11.61 0.76 -0.59
C GLY A 81 11.75 2.01 0.28
N THR A 82 11.36 3.15 -0.28
CA THR A 82 11.54 4.47 0.32
C THR A 82 10.22 5.23 0.49
N LEU A 83 10.26 6.34 1.23
CA LEU A 83 9.16 7.31 1.27
C LEU A 83 8.78 7.82 -0.12
N ASP A 84 9.76 8.09 -0.99
CA ASP A 84 9.52 8.53 -2.36
C ASP A 84 8.77 7.46 -3.18
N ASP A 85 9.11 6.18 -2.98
CA ASP A 85 8.39 5.07 -3.61
C ASP A 85 6.93 5.00 -3.13
N THR A 86 6.67 5.30 -1.85
CA THR A 86 5.32 5.37 -1.29
C THR A 86 4.51 6.50 -1.95
N PHE A 87 5.06 7.70 -2.04
CA PHE A 87 4.39 8.82 -2.71
C PHE A 87 4.13 8.52 -4.18
N LYS A 88 5.10 7.94 -4.88
CA LYS A 88 4.94 7.51 -6.28
C LYS A 88 3.83 6.47 -6.43
N MET A 89 3.77 5.48 -5.54
CA MET A 89 2.74 4.44 -5.55
C MET A 89 1.34 5.05 -5.37
N ILE A 90 1.18 5.94 -4.39
CA ILE A 90 -0.09 6.64 -4.14
C ILE A 90 -0.53 7.42 -5.39
N ASP A 91 0.39 8.19 -5.98
CA ASP A 91 0.13 8.96 -7.19
C ASP A 91 -0.27 8.07 -8.38
N ASP A 92 0.43 6.96 -8.58
CA ASP A 92 0.17 6.04 -9.70
C ASP A 92 -1.17 5.31 -9.53
N PHE A 93 -1.57 4.95 -8.31
CA PHE A 93 -2.92 4.43 -8.04
C PHE A 93 -4.00 5.49 -8.30
N HIS A 94 -3.80 6.72 -7.82
CA HIS A 94 -4.74 7.82 -8.05
C HIS A 94 -4.91 8.16 -9.53
N ARG A 95 -3.83 8.13 -10.33
CA ARG A 95 -3.89 8.28 -11.80
C ARG A 95 -4.72 7.21 -12.49
N ASN A 96 -4.97 6.09 -11.81
CA ASN A 96 -5.79 4.98 -12.28
C ASN A 96 -7.17 4.91 -11.63
N ASP A 97 -7.60 5.98 -10.95
CA ASP A 97 -8.88 6.07 -10.22
C ASP A 97 -9.01 5.02 -9.09
N ILE A 98 -7.89 4.52 -8.57
CA ILE A 98 -7.83 3.57 -7.46
C ILE A 98 -7.39 4.32 -6.20
N ARG A 99 -8.15 4.18 -5.11
CA ARG A 99 -7.80 4.76 -3.81
C ARG A 99 -6.83 3.85 -3.06
N VAL A 100 -6.07 4.42 -2.13
CA VAL A 100 -5.11 3.69 -1.30
C VAL A 100 -5.50 3.80 0.17
N VAL A 101 -5.49 2.68 0.87
CA VAL A 101 -5.71 2.56 2.31
C VAL A 101 -4.54 1.80 2.92
N PHE A 102 -4.08 2.23 4.09
CA PHE A 102 -2.99 1.59 4.83
C PHE A 102 -3.51 1.06 6.16
N ASP A 103 -3.00 -0.09 6.60
CA ASP A 103 -3.09 -0.48 8.01
C ASP A 103 -2.31 0.49 8.88
N LEU A 104 -2.92 0.99 9.95
CA LEU A 104 -2.27 1.83 10.93
C LEU A 104 -2.39 1.19 12.32
N VAL A 105 -1.29 0.61 12.81
CA VAL A 105 -1.23 -0.07 14.10
C VAL A 105 -0.98 0.97 15.19
N ILE A 106 -2.01 1.36 15.94
CA ILE A 106 -1.92 2.43 16.97
C ILE A 106 -2.07 1.92 18.40
N ASN A 107 -2.32 0.62 18.58
CA ASN A 107 -2.49 0.05 19.92
C ASN A 107 -1.15 -0.09 20.67
N HIS A 108 -0.05 -0.27 19.94
CA HIS A 108 1.28 -0.49 20.47
C HIS A 108 2.33 -0.07 19.42
N THR A 109 3.58 0.06 19.86
CA THR A 109 4.78 0.24 19.03
C THR A 109 5.75 -0.91 19.27
N SER A 110 6.84 -0.98 18.50
CA SER A 110 7.99 -1.79 18.85
C SER A 110 8.64 -1.33 20.18
N ASP A 111 9.45 -2.20 20.79
CA ASP A 111 10.15 -1.97 22.06
C ASP A 111 11.30 -0.94 21.96
#